data_AF-A0A6G3X7U9-F1
#
_entry.id   AF-A0A6G3X7U9-F1
#
_cell.length_a   1.000
_cell.length_b   1.000
_cell.length_c   1.000
_cell.angle_alpha   90.00
_cell.angle_beta   90.00
_cell.angle_gamma   90.00
#
_symmetry.space_group_name_H-M   'P 1'
#
loop_
_entity.id
_entity.type
_entity.pdbx_description
1 polymer ?
#
loop_
_entity_poly.entity_id
_entity_poly.type
_entity_poly.pdbx_seq_one_letter_code
_entity_poly.pdbx_strand_id
1 'polypeptide(L)'
;MSCRTPAPRRLLRYTLVLGVLAALLAAAVLAALALGSVRIPPGQVLSILTGRADASPFRTIVLDVRLPRVLLGIVVGAGLAVIGTVLQALVRNQLADPFLLGVSSGASTGAVLVIVLGIGATLATTVTIPAAAFAGALLSLLLVYTLARGGGGLTTNRLVLAGVAVSYVLSALTSLILVTSARADHLQEVLYWTLGGLGAARWDMLALPAATLVVGTAVLLTLARPLDLLLVGEEGATVLGLDTARFRAAVFVLASLMTGALVAYSGAIGFVGLMVP
;
A
#
# COMPACT_ATOMS: atom_id res chain seq x y z
N MET A 1 23.72 20.22 22.18
CA MET A 1 23.20 19.02 21.49
C MET A 1 24.36 18.28 20.84
N SER A 2 24.99 17.34 21.54
CA SER A 2 26.06 16.53 20.95
C SER A 2 25.43 15.41 20.13
N CYS A 3 25.70 15.40 18.83
CA CYS A 3 25.39 14.29 17.95
C CYS A 3 26.29 13.12 18.37
N ARG A 4 25.79 12.21 19.22
CA ARG A 4 26.52 10.99 19.57
C ARG A 4 26.61 10.14 18.31
N THR A 5 27.76 10.13 17.66
CA THR A 5 28.09 9.16 16.60
C THR A 5 27.83 7.76 17.13
N PRO A 6 27.02 6.93 16.45
CA PRO A 6 26.73 5.58 16.91
C PRO A 6 28.04 4.80 17.05
N ALA A 7 28.19 4.05 18.16
CA ALA A 7 29.37 3.23 18.40
C ALA A 7 29.63 2.27 17.21
N PRO A 8 30.88 2.00 16.82
CA PRO A 8 31.22 1.26 15.61
C PRO A 8 30.58 -0.14 15.54
N ARG A 9 30.32 -0.77 16.68
CA ARG A 9 29.60 -2.07 16.78
C ARG A 9 28.12 -1.99 16.41
N ARG A 10 27.44 -0.85 16.60
CA ARG A 10 26.04 -0.65 16.17
C ARG A 10 25.94 -0.46 14.67
N LEU A 11 26.88 0.28 14.08
CA LEU A 11 26.96 0.48 12.63
C LEU A 11 27.20 -0.86 11.91
N LEU A 12 28.16 -1.66 12.38
CA LEU A 12 28.46 -2.97 11.79
C LEU A 12 27.26 -3.94 11.82
N ARG A 13 26.49 -3.94 12.91
CA ARG A 13 25.26 -4.75 13.03
C ARG A 13 24.17 -4.29 12.07
N TYR A 14 23.98 -2.97 11.94
CA TYR A 14 22.96 -2.41 11.05
C TYR A 14 23.29 -2.69 9.58
N THR A 15 24.55 -2.50 9.17
CA THR A 15 25.00 -2.84 7.81
C THR A 15 24.87 -4.33 7.52
N LEU A 16 25.15 -5.20 8.50
CA LEU A 16 24.98 -6.64 8.33
C LEU A 16 23.51 -7.03 8.16
N VAL A 17 22.60 -6.49 8.98
CA VAL A 17 21.16 -6.74 8.86
C VAL A 17 20.64 -6.26 7.50
N LEU A 18 21.01 -5.04 7.08
CA LEU A 18 20.63 -4.53 5.76
C LEU A 18 21.19 -5.39 4.63
N GLY A 19 22.44 -5.84 4.74
CA GLY A 19 23.06 -6.74 3.75
C GLY A 19 22.32 -8.07 3.65
N VAL A 20 21.93 -8.67 4.77
CA VAL A 20 21.14 -9.91 4.80
C VAL A 20 19.76 -9.69 4.18
N LEU A 21 19.05 -8.62 4.54
CA LEU A 21 17.73 -8.31 3.98
C LEU A 21 17.80 -8.05 2.47
N ALA A 22 18.83 -7.35 1.99
CA ALA A 22 19.05 -7.12 0.57
C ALA A 22 19.34 -8.43 -0.18
N ALA A 23 20.14 -9.33 0.41
CA ALA A 23 20.42 -10.65 -0.15
C ALA A 23 19.16 -11.53 -0.20
N LEU A 24 18.34 -11.52 0.85
CA LEU A 24 17.07 -12.23 0.88
C LEU A 24 16.08 -11.69 -0.16
N LEU A 25 16.02 -10.36 -0.32
CA LEU A 25 15.20 -9.73 -1.36
C LEU A 25 15.68 -10.15 -2.77
N ALA A 26 16.99 -10.10 -3.03
CA ALA A 26 17.55 -10.53 -4.31
C ALA A 26 17.27 -12.02 -4.60
N ALA A 27 17.41 -12.89 -3.59
CA ALA A 27 17.07 -14.30 -3.70
C ALA A 27 15.57 -14.51 -3.97
N ALA A 28 14.69 -13.76 -3.29
CA ALA A 28 13.25 -13.81 -3.51
C ALA A 28 12.87 -13.34 -4.92
N VAL A 29 13.52 -12.28 -5.45
CA VAL A 29 13.33 -11.82 -6.82
C VAL A 29 13.72 -12.90 -7.82
N LEU A 30 14.92 -13.49 -7.68
CA LEU A 30 15.36 -14.58 -8.56
C LEU A 30 14.41 -15.78 -8.50
N ALA A 31 13.97 -16.16 -7.31
CA ALA A 31 13.01 -17.23 -7.11
C ALA A 31 11.66 -16.90 -7.79
N ALA A 32 11.13 -15.69 -7.62
CA ALA A 32 9.86 -15.27 -8.22
C ALA A 32 9.92 -15.18 -9.75
N LEU A 33 11.09 -14.90 -10.32
CA LEU A 33 11.31 -14.91 -11.76
C LEU A 33 11.53 -16.33 -12.31
N ALA A 34 12.13 -17.24 -11.55
CA ALA A 34 12.38 -18.62 -11.96
C ALA A 34 11.14 -19.53 -11.80
N LEU A 35 10.38 -19.33 -10.72
CA LEU A 35 9.22 -20.13 -10.35
C LEU A 35 7.93 -19.56 -10.95
N GLY A 36 7.10 -20.43 -11.50
CA GLY A 36 5.79 -20.09 -12.07
C GLY A 36 5.24 -21.25 -12.89
N SER A 37 4.20 -21.01 -13.67
CA SER A 37 3.56 -22.03 -14.53
C SER A 37 4.56 -22.71 -15.48
N VAL A 38 5.60 -21.99 -15.87
CA VAL A 38 6.75 -22.50 -16.64
C VAL A 38 8.00 -22.38 -15.76
N ARG A 39 8.67 -23.48 -15.42
CA ARG A 39 9.92 -23.40 -14.65
C ARG A 39 11.05 -22.94 -15.57
N ILE A 40 11.71 -21.84 -15.20
CA ILE A 40 12.84 -21.28 -15.94
C ILE A 40 14.09 -21.42 -15.06
N PRO A 41 15.16 -22.09 -15.53
CA PRO A 41 16.39 -22.23 -14.76
C PRO A 41 16.94 -20.86 -14.32
N PRO A 42 17.41 -20.69 -13.06
CA PRO A 42 17.92 -19.42 -12.57
C PRO A 42 19.06 -18.82 -13.41
N GLY A 43 19.94 -19.66 -13.96
CA GLY A 43 21.00 -19.21 -14.87
C GLY A 43 20.46 -18.57 -16.16
N GLN A 44 19.32 -19.06 -16.65
CA GLN A 44 18.64 -18.50 -17.81
C GLN A 44 17.88 -17.21 -17.48
N VAL A 45 17.29 -17.12 -16.28
CA VAL A 45 16.74 -15.85 -15.78
C VAL A 45 17.83 -14.78 -15.73
N LEU A 46 19.02 -15.12 -15.22
CA LEU A 46 20.13 -14.17 -15.14
C LEU A 46 20.66 -13.77 -16.52
N SER A 47 20.75 -14.70 -17.48
CA SER A 47 21.14 -14.36 -18.85
C SER A 47 20.11 -13.45 -19.54
N ILE A 48 18.81 -13.66 -19.29
CA ILE A 48 17.73 -12.79 -19.78
C ILE A 48 17.85 -11.38 -19.17
N LEU A 49 18.02 -11.28 -17.84
CA LEU A 49 18.13 -9.99 -17.15
C LEU A 49 19.39 -9.21 -17.54
N THR A 50 20.49 -9.91 -17.85
CA THR A 50 21.75 -9.28 -18.28
C THR A 50 21.81 -9.00 -19.78
N GLY A 51 20.73 -9.29 -20.53
CA GLY A 51 20.67 -9.06 -21.98
C GLY A 51 21.53 -10.02 -22.81
N ARG A 52 22.03 -11.11 -22.21
CA ARG A 52 22.90 -12.11 -22.86
C ARG A 52 22.13 -13.27 -23.50
N ALA A 53 20.81 -13.31 -23.32
CA ALA A 53 19.96 -14.34 -23.88
C ALA A 53 19.36 -13.91 -25.23
N ASP A 54 19.31 -14.86 -26.17
CA ASP A 54 18.61 -14.69 -27.44
C ASP A 54 17.09 -14.55 -27.26
N ALA A 55 16.43 -14.08 -28.31
CA ALA A 55 14.97 -14.02 -28.37
C ALA A 55 14.37 -15.41 -28.14
N SER A 56 13.67 -15.57 -27.02
CA SER A 56 13.04 -16.83 -26.60
C SER A 56 11.71 -16.55 -25.91
N PRO A 57 10.75 -17.50 -25.90
CA PRO A 57 9.51 -17.36 -25.14
C PRO A 57 9.76 -17.08 -23.64
N PHE A 58 10.86 -17.60 -23.09
CA PHE A 58 11.27 -17.33 -21.71
C PHE A 58 11.63 -15.87 -21.49
N ARG A 59 12.23 -15.18 -22.47
CA ARG A 59 12.54 -13.75 -22.37
C ARG A 59 11.26 -12.92 -22.18
N THR A 60 10.23 -13.17 -22.99
CA THR A 60 8.93 -12.49 -22.89
C THR A 60 8.25 -12.81 -21.56
N ILE A 61 8.23 -14.07 -21.13
CA ILE A 61 7.64 -14.45 -19.83
C ILE A 61 8.34 -13.73 -18.67
N VAL A 62 9.67 -13.69 -18.68
CA VAL A 62 10.45 -13.05 -17.60
C VAL A 62 10.26 -11.54 -17.64
N LEU A 63 10.42 -10.88 -18.79
CA LEU A 63 10.44 -9.42 -18.89
C LEU A 63 9.07 -8.77 -18.90
N ASP A 64 8.07 -9.38 -19.54
CA ASP A 64 6.77 -8.73 -19.78
C ASP A 64 5.67 -9.21 -18.83
N VAL A 65 5.85 -10.37 -18.19
CA VAL A 65 4.85 -10.95 -17.27
C VAL A 65 5.37 -10.99 -15.83
N ARG A 66 6.54 -11.61 -15.59
CA ARG A 66 7.03 -11.82 -14.22
C ARG A 66 7.68 -10.58 -13.63
N LEU A 67 8.52 -9.89 -14.38
CA LEU A 67 9.28 -8.76 -13.88
C LEU A 67 8.37 -7.60 -13.43
N PRO A 68 7.34 -7.17 -14.20
CA PRO A 68 6.41 -6.13 -13.73
C PRO A 68 5.68 -6.53 -12.45
N ARG A 69 5.26 -7.81 -12.36
CA ARG A 69 4.60 -8.37 -11.18
C ARG A 69 5.50 -8.39 -9.95
N VAL A 70 6.75 -8.80 -10.10
CA VAL A 70 7.74 -8.81 -9.00
C VAL A 70 8.04 -7.39 -8.55
N LEU A 71 8.28 -6.47 -9.48
CA LEU A 71 8.54 -5.06 -9.16
C LEU A 71 7.36 -4.40 -8.47
N LEU A 72 6.13 -4.64 -8.93
CA LEU A 72 4.93 -4.15 -8.26
C LEU A 72 4.81 -4.72 -6.84
N GLY A 73 5.11 -6.01 -6.65
CA GLY A 73 5.15 -6.62 -5.32
C GLY A 73 6.16 -5.98 -4.38
N ILE A 74 7.36 -5.64 -4.87
CA ILE A 74 8.37 -4.91 -4.09
C ILE A 74 7.84 -3.52 -3.71
N VAL A 75 7.29 -2.77 -4.68
CA VAL A 75 6.81 -1.41 -4.48
C VAL A 75 5.65 -1.37 -3.49
N VAL A 76 4.65 -2.23 -3.66
CA VAL A 76 3.48 -2.32 -2.79
C VAL A 76 3.89 -2.80 -1.41
N GLY A 77 4.74 -3.83 -1.31
CA GLY A 77 5.22 -4.34 -0.03
C GLY A 77 6.00 -3.29 0.78
N ALA A 78 6.94 -2.60 0.13
CA ALA A 78 7.68 -1.51 0.75
C ALA A 78 6.78 -0.34 1.16
N GLY A 79 5.83 0.03 0.30
CA GLY A 79 4.89 1.10 0.59
C GLY A 79 3.98 0.79 1.77
N LEU A 80 3.39 -0.41 1.81
CA LEU A 80 2.58 -0.86 2.94
C LEU A 80 3.38 -0.93 4.25
N ALA A 81 4.64 -1.35 4.21
CA ALA A 81 5.51 -1.33 5.39
C ALA A 81 5.79 0.10 5.89
N VAL A 82 6.08 1.04 4.99
CA VAL A 82 6.28 2.46 5.33
C VAL A 82 5.01 3.06 5.94
N ILE A 83 3.86 2.85 5.30
CA ILE A 83 2.55 3.34 5.78
C ILE A 83 2.25 2.72 7.14
N GLY A 84 2.46 1.42 7.31
CA GLY A 84 2.30 0.70 8.57
C GLY A 84 3.12 1.30 9.70
N THR A 85 4.41 1.51 9.48
CA THR A 85 5.34 2.14 10.44
C THR A 85 4.80 3.50 10.89
N VAL A 86 4.35 4.32 9.93
CA VAL A 86 3.83 5.66 10.21
C VAL A 86 2.51 5.61 10.96
N LEU A 87 1.58 4.75 10.57
CA LEU A 87 0.28 4.62 11.26
C LEU A 87 0.49 4.12 12.69
N GLN A 88 1.32 3.10 12.90
CA GLN A 88 1.64 2.60 14.24
C GLN A 88 2.24 3.69 15.12
N ALA A 89 3.11 4.54 14.58
CA ALA A 89 3.66 5.69 15.30
C ALA A 89 2.60 6.76 15.60
N LEU A 90 1.73 7.09 14.63
CA LEU A 90 0.70 8.10 14.77
C LEU A 90 -0.35 7.77 15.84
N VAL A 91 -0.79 6.51 15.88
CA VAL A 91 -1.79 6.04 16.85
C VAL A 91 -1.18 5.44 18.11
N ARG A 92 0.16 5.32 18.17
CA ARG A 92 0.92 4.71 19.27
C ARG A 92 0.39 3.31 19.62
N ASN A 93 0.08 2.53 18.59
CA ASN A 93 -0.46 1.19 18.72
C ASN A 93 0.14 0.29 17.64
N GLN A 94 0.85 -0.75 18.07
CA GLN A 94 1.49 -1.73 17.18
C GLN A 94 0.46 -2.56 16.39
N LEU A 95 -0.80 -2.58 16.81
CA LEU A 95 -1.88 -3.28 16.09
C LEU A 95 -2.53 -2.42 15.00
N ALA A 96 -2.04 -1.19 14.77
CA ALA A 96 -2.58 -0.32 13.74
C ALA A 96 -2.19 -0.83 12.35
N ASP A 97 -3.20 -0.99 11.50
CA ASP A 97 -3.04 -1.44 10.12
C ASP A 97 -3.81 -0.52 9.16
N PRO A 98 -3.25 -0.19 7.98
CA PRO A 98 -3.88 0.71 7.01
C PRO A 98 -5.27 0.24 6.54
N PHE A 99 -5.54 -1.07 6.55
CA PHE A 99 -6.80 -1.61 6.07
C PHE A 99 -7.93 -1.52 7.09
N LEU A 100 -7.61 -1.35 8.38
CA LEU A 100 -8.61 -1.16 9.44
C LEU A 100 -9.40 0.16 9.30
N LEU A 101 -8.96 1.06 8.42
CA LEU A 101 -9.55 2.38 8.20
C LEU A 101 -10.55 2.42 7.04
N GLY A 102 -11.14 1.28 6.68
CA GLY A 102 -12.16 1.20 5.62
C GLY A 102 -11.63 1.41 4.20
N VAL A 103 -10.30 1.46 4.02
CA VAL A 103 -9.64 1.70 2.73
C VAL A 103 -9.99 0.63 1.71
N SER A 104 -9.89 -0.64 2.09
CA SER A 104 -10.23 -1.77 1.22
C SER A 104 -11.68 -1.69 0.77
N SER A 105 -12.61 -1.47 1.69
CA SER A 105 -14.04 -1.40 1.39
C SER A 105 -14.36 -0.24 0.45
N GLY A 106 -13.78 0.95 0.69
CA GLY A 106 -13.94 2.10 -0.20
C GLY A 106 -13.35 1.89 -1.58
N ALA A 107 -12.16 1.32 -1.64
CA ALA A 107 -11.51 1.00 -2.91
C ALA A 107 -12.32 -0.03 -3.71
N SER A 108 -12.86 -1.04 -3.02
CA SER A 108 -13.72 -2.07 -3.60
C SER A 108 -15.01 -1.48 -4.14
N THR A 109 -15.71 -0.65 -3.35
CA THR A 109 -16.93 0.04 -3.81
C THR A 109 -16.64 0.92 -5.02
N GLY A 110 -15.53 1.65 -5.02
CA GLY A 110 -15.10 2.48 -6.16
C GLY A 110 -14.87 1.66 -7.44
N ALA A 111 -14.15 0.55 -7.33
CA ALA A 111 -13.93 -0.37 -8.45
C ALA A 111 -15.24 -0.98 -8.97
N VAL A 112 -16.11 -1.44 -8.06
CA VAL A 112 -17.40 -2.05 -8.38
C VAL A 112 -18.32 -1.08 -9.12
N LEU A 113 -18.35 0.20 -8.74
CA LEU A 113 -19.13 1.22 -9.44
C LEU A 113 -18.73 1.34 -10.90
N VAL A 114 -17.43 1.29 -11.22
CA VAL A 114 -16.94 1.33 -12.61
C VAL A 114 -17.26 0.03 -13.34
N ILE A 115 -17.01 -1.12 -12.70
CA ILE A 115 -17.22 -2.45 -13.32
C ILE A 115 -18.69 -2.69 -13.66
N VAL A 116 -19.60 -2.37 -12.74
CA VAL A 116 -21.03 -2.69 -12.87
C VAL A 116 -21.82 -1.60 -13.59
N LEU A 117 -21.59 -0.32 -13.26
CA LEU A 117 -22.35 0.79 -13.85
C LEU A 117 -21.73 1.29 -15.15
N GLY A 118 -20.55 0.80 -15.53
CA GLY A 118 -19.83 1.23 -16.74
C GLY A 118 -19.40 2.69 -16.72
N ILE A 119 -19.36 3.31 -15.53
CA ILE A 119 -18.97 4.72 -15.36
C ILE A 119 -17.51 4.87 -15.83
N GLY A 120 -17.31 5.53 -16.96
CA GLY A 120 -15.97 5.72 -17.55
C GLY A 120 -15.52 4.62 -18.51
N ALA A 121 -16.44 3.79 -19.04
CA ALA A 121 -16.15 2.81 -20.10
C ALA A 121 -15.63 3.44 -21.41
N THR A 122 -15.79 4.75 -21.60
CA THR A 122 -15.26 5.52 -22.75
C THR A 122 -13.82 5.98 -22.56
N LEU A 123 -13.28 5.96 -21.33
CA LEU A 123 -11.89 6.25 -21.02
C LEU A 123 -11.09 4.95 -20.99
N ALA A 124 -9.79 5.02 -21.26
CA ALA A 124 -8.91 3.86 -21.25
C ALA A 124 -9.09 3.06 -19.93
N THR A 125 -9.65 1.86 -20.05
CA THR A 125 -10.04 0.96 -18.94
C THR A 125 -8.90 0.68 -17.97
N THR A 126 -7.66 0.87 -18.46
CA THR A 126 -6.41 0.75 -17.73
C THR A 126 -6.23 1.74 -16.59
N VAL A 127 -6.90 2.91 -16.61
CA VAL A 127 -6.79 3.97 -15.60
C VAL A 127 -8.09 4.14 -14.81
N THR A 128 -9.24 3.90 -15.43
CA THR A 128 -10.56 4.17 -14.82
C THR A 128 -10.78 3.38 -13.53
N ILE A 129 -10.48 2.08 -13.52
CA ILE A 129 -10.68 1.23 -12.33
C ILE A 129 -9.74 1.64 -11.18
N PRO A 130 -8.40 1.75 -11.39
CA PRO A 130 -7.50 2.26 -10.34
C PRO A 130 -7.89 3.65 -9.83
N ALA A 131 -8.31 4.56 -10.70
CA ALA A 131 -8.72 5.91 -10.29
C ALA A 131 -9.98 5.89 -9.43
N ALA A 132 -10.99 5.08 -9.78
CA ALA A 132 -12.20 4.95 -8.98
C ALA A 132 -11.94 4.24 -7.65
N ALA A 133 -11.10 3.21 -7.64
CA ALA A 133 -10.66 2.56 -6.42
C ALA A 133 -9.91 3.54 -5.49
N PHE A 134 -9.00 4.33 -6.05
CA PHE A 134 -8.30 5.38 -5.32
C PHE A 134 -9.27 6.43 -4.74
N ALA A 135 -10.23 6.90 -5.54
CA ALA A 135 -11.23 7.87 -5.09
C ALA A 135 -12.13 7.30 -3.99
N GLY A 136 -12.58 6.05 -4.13
CA GLY A 136 -13.38 5.36 -3.11
C GLY A 136 -12.62 5.12 -1.81
N ALA A 137 -11.33 4.75 -1.89
CA ALA A 137 -10.42 4.67 -0.74
C ALA A 137 -10.29 6.02 -0.03
N LEU A 138 -10.05 7.09 -0.77
CA LEU A 138 -9.89 8.43 -0.23
C LEU A 138 -11.17 8.94 0.42
N LEU A 139 -12.32 8.71 -0.22
CA LEU A 139 -13.63 9.04 0.35
C LEU A 139 -13.88 8.31 1.66
N SER A 140 -13.59 7.00 1.71
CA SER A 140 -13.70 6.20 2.93
C SER A 140 -12.83 6.76 4.05
N LEU A 141 -11.57 7.07 3.77
CA LEU A 141 -10.64 7.65 4.74
C LEU A 141 -11.10 9.02 5.25
N LEU A 142 -11.64 9.86 4.38
CA LEU A 142 -12.21 11.16 4.76
C LEU A 142 -13.44 10.99 5.66
N LEU A 143 -14.33 10.03 5.37
CA LEU A 143 -15.47 9.72 6.22
C LEU A 143 -15.03 9.21 7.59
N VAL A 144 -14.07 8.28 7.63
CA VAL A 144 -13.51 7.76 8.89
C VAL A 144 -12.86 8.88 9.70
N TYR A 145 -12.08 9.74 9.05
CA TYR A 145 -11.42 10.86 9.71
C TYR A 145 -12.42 11.88 10.27
N THR A 146 -13.45 12.26 9.50
CA THR A 146 -14.45 13.24 9.96
C THR A 146 -15.29 12.71 11.13
N LEU A 147 -15.68 11.43 11.09
CA LEU A 147 -16.40 10.77 12.18
C LEU A 147 -15.53 10.62 13.43
N ALA A 148 -14.23 10.31 13.26
CA ALA A 148 -13.33 10.08 14.38
C ALA A 148 -12.87 11.37 15.10
N ARG A 149 -13.00 12.54 14.47
CA ARG A 149 -12.50 13.83 14.98
C ARG A 149 -13.42 14.52 16.02
N GLY A 150 -14.61 13.98 16.30
CA GLY A 150 -15.56 14.61 17.22
C GLY A 150 -15.05 14.74 18.67
N GLY A 151 -15.42 15.83 19.36
CA GLY A 151 -15.31 15.95 20.83
C GLY A 151 -13.90 16.07 21.44
N GLY A 152 -13.01 16.88 20.84
CA GLY A 152 -11.75 17.31 21.49
C GLY A 152 -10.48 16.57 21.08
N GLY A 153 -10.55 15.63 20.13
CA GLY A 153 -9.36 14.95 19.62
C GLY A 153 -9.67 13.62 18.93
N LEU A 154 -8.68 13.10 18.20
CA LEU A 154 -8.77 11.83 17.48
C LEU A 154 -8.23 10.72 18.39
N THR A 155 -9.12 9.87 18.91
CA THR A 155 -8.75 8.70 19.72
C THR A 155 -8.70 7.45 18.86
N THR A 156 -7.81 6.52 19.20
CA THR A 156 -7.65 5.25 18.47
C THR A 156 -8.97 4.46 18.44
N ASN A 157 -9.71 4.41 19.56
CA ASN A 157 -10.99 3.70 19.61
C ASN A 157 -12.05 4.32 18.68
N ARG A 158 -12.15 5.66 18.61
CA ARG A 158 -13.10 6.31 17.69
C ARG A 158 -12.70 6.07 16.23
N LEU A 159 -11.41 6.11 15.93
CA LEU A 159 -10.90 5.84 14.59
C LEU A 159 -11.23 4.41 14.13
N VAL A 160 -11.04 3.42 15.01
CA VAL A 160 -11.38 2.01 14.71
C VAL A 160 -12.89 1.83 14.55
N LEU A 161 -13.71 2.36 15.47
CA LEU A 161 -15.17 2.23 15.39
C LEU A 161 -15.74 2.93 14.15
N ALA A 162 -15.23 4.13 13.80
CA ALA A 162 -15.58 4.83 12.58
C ALA A 162 -15.16 4.03 11.33
N GLY A 163 -13.96 3.47 11.33
CA GLY A 163 -13.44 2.59 10.28
C GLY A 163 -14.36 1.40 10.01
N VAL A 164 -14.75 0.68 11.07
CA VAL A 164 -15.66 -0.47 10.99
C VAL A 164 -17.04 -0.05 10.48
N ALA A 165 -17.61 1.06 10.99
CA ALA A 165 -18.91 1.55 10.56
C ALA A 165 -18.91 1.93 9.06
N VAL A 166 -17.92 2.70 8.61
CA VAL A 166 -17.78 3.10 7.21
C VAL A 166 -17.54 1.88 6.32
N SER A 167 -16.72 0.92 6.77
CA SER A 167 -16.48 -0.34 6.06
C SER A 167 -17.77 -1.13 5.84
N TYR A 168 -18.64 -1.26 6.86
CA TYR A 168 -19.92 -1.95 6.72
C TYR A 168 -20.87 -1.25 5.74
N VAL A 169 -20.94 0.09 5.80
CA VAL A 169 -21.77 0.86 4.85
C VAL A 169 -21.30 0.66 3.42
N LEU A 170 -19.99 0.78 3.17
CA LEU A 170 -19.41 0.59 1.84
C LEU A 170 -19.55 -0.85 1.34
N SER A 171 -19.38 -1.83 2.23
CA SER A 171 -19.60 -3.25 1.91
C SER A 171 -21.06 -3.52 1.57
N ALA A 172 -22.01 -2.92 2.29
CA ALA A 172 -23.44 -3.03 2.00
C ALA A 172 -23.78 -2.40 0.64
N LEU A 173 -23.19 -1.26 0.31
CA LEU A 173 -23.33 -0.63 -1.01
C LEU A 173 -22.77 -1.52 -2.13
N THR A 174 -21.58 -2.07 -1.94
CA THR A 174 -20.97 -3.04 -2.88
C THR A 174 -21.89 -4.25 -3.11
N SER A 175 -22.42 -4.84 -2.04
CA SER A 175 -23.35 -5.97 -2.11
C SER A 175 -24.66 -5.61 -2.81
N LEU A 176 -25.23 -4.43 -2.53
CA LEU A 176 -26.42 -3.94 -3.21
C LEU A 176 -26.19 -3.82 -4.72
N ILE A 177 -25.08 -3.19 -5.13
CA ILE A 177 -24.72 -3.03 -6.54
C ILE A 177 -24.59 -4.39 -7.22
N LEU A 178 -23.89 -5.34 -6.58
CA LEU A 178 -23.71 -6.69 -7.10
C LEU A 178 -25.03 -7.45 -7.26
N VAL A 179 -25.92 -7.39 -6.25
CA VAL A 179 -27.23 -8.07 -6.30
C VAL A 179 -28.13 -7.48 -7.39
N THR A 180 -28.05 -6.16 -7.62
CA THR A 180 -28.79 -5.51 -8.72
C THR A 180 -28.18 -5.77 -10.10
N SER A 181 -26.92 -6.22 -10.17
CA SER A 181 -26.23 -6.55 -11.41
C SER A 181 -26.63 -7.94 -11.90
N ALA A 182 -27.42 -8.02 -12.97
CA ALA A 182 -27.92 -9.29 -13.53
C ALA A 182 -26.86 -10.12 -14.29
N ARG A 183 -25.56 -9.90 -14.08
CA ARG A 183 -24.46 -10.56 -14.80
C ARG A 183 -23.50 -11.29 -13.87
N ALA A 184 -23.34 -12.59 -14.08
CA ALA A 184 -22.44 -13.44 -13.31
C ALA A 184 -20.95 -13.04 -13.44
N ASP A 185 -20.52 -12.50 -14.59
CA ASP A 185 -19.12 -12.14 -14.85
C ASP A 185 -18.60 -11.05 -13.88
N HIS A 186 -19.44 -10.06 -13.57
CA HIS A 186 -19.06 -8.97 -12.67
C HIS A 186 -18.83 -9.44 -11.24
N LEU A 187 -19.53 -10.49 -10.80
CA LEU A 187 -19.33 -11.06 -9.48
C LEU A 187 -17.92 -11.65 -9.36
N GLN A 188 -17.48 -12.43 -10.35
CA GLN A 188 -16.15 -13.04 -10.34
C GLN A 188 -15.04 -11.98 -10.40
N GLU A 189 -15.20 -10.95 -11.23
CA GLU A 189 -14.23 -9.85 -11.33
C GLU A 189 -14.09 -9.08 -10.02
N VAL A 190 -15.22 -8.77 -9.36
CA VAL A 190 -15.23 -8.09 -8.06
C VAL A 190 -14.64 -8.97 -6.97
N LEU A 191 -14.94 -10.27 -6.95
CA LEU A 191 -14.34 -11.21 -6.01
C LEU A 191 -12.81 -11.27 -6.15
N TYR A 192 -12.29 -11.32 -7.39
CA TYR A 192 -10.84 -11.28 -7.58
C TYR A 192 -10.21 -9.93 -7.20
N TRP A 193 -10.91 -8.82 -7.43
CA TRP A 193 -10.42 -7.50 -7.07
C TRP A 193 -10.34 -7.31 -5.55
N THR A 194 -11.40 -7.72 -4.84
CA THR A 194 -11.51 -7.65 -3.37
C THR A 194 -10.49 -8.52 -2.64
N LEU A 195 -10.11 -9.67 -3.21
CA LEU A 195 -9.03 -10.52 -2.68
C LEU A 195 -7.65 -9.88 -2.79
N GLY A 196 -7.49 -8.90 -3.70
CA GLY A 196 -6.20 -8.34 -4.05
C GLY A 196 -5.34 -9.29 -4.89
N GLY A 197 -4.46 -8.73 -5.70
CA GLY A 197 -3.61 -9.52 -6.56
C GLY A 197 -2.67 -8.68 -7.41
N LEU A 198 -1.53 -9.28 -7.73
CA LEU A 198 -0.51 -8.70 -8.61
C LEU A 198 -0.55 -9.34 -10.01
N GLY A 199 -1.60 -10.11 -10.32
CA GLY A 199 -1.71 -10.90 -11.56
C GLY A 199 -1.86 -10.05 -12.82
N ALA A 200 -2.47 -8.86 -12.70
CA ALA A 200 -2.68 -7.93 -13.80
C ALA A 200 -1.52 -6.94 -14.01
N ALA A 201 -0.41 -7.11 -13.28
CA ALA A 201 0.71 -6.18 -13.31
C ALA A 201 1.36 -6.10 -14.69
N ARG A 202 1.58 -4.87 -15.15
CA ARG A 202 2.19 -4.53 -16.45
C ARG A 202 3.04 -3.27 -16.31
N TRP A 203 3.95 -3.04 -17.25
CA TRP A 203 4.94 -1.96 -17.17
C TRP A 203 4.32 -0.56 -17.03
N ASP A 204 3.21 -0.29 -17.71
CA ASP A 204 2.48 0.98 -17.67
C ASP A 204 1.79 1.23 -16.31
N MET A 205 1.52 0.18 -15.52
CA MET A 205 0.96 0.32 -14.17
C MET A 205 2.00 0.65 -13.10
N LEU A 206 3.31 0.48 -13.37
CA LEU A 206 4.34 0.51 -12.31
C LEU A 206 4.76 1.93 -11.92
N ALA A 207 4.70 2.88 -12.87
CA ALA A 207 5.24 4.22 -12.67
C ALA A 207 4.57 4.97 -11.51
N LEU A 208 3.22 4.92 -11.42
CA LEU A 208 2.48 5.67 -10.41
C LEU A 208 2.66 5.09 -8.98
N PRO A 209 2.54 3.77 -8.73
CA PRO A 209 2.87 3.18 -7.43
C PRO A 209 4.32 3.46 -7.01
N ALA A 210 5.28 3.33 -7.94
CA ALA A 210 6.70 3.56 -7.65
C ALA A 210 6.98 5.03 -7.30
N ALA A 211 6.42 5.97 -8.07
CA ALA A 211 6.54 7.39 -7.77
C ALA A 211 5.90 7.74 -6.42
N THR A 212 4.74 7.15 -6.12
CA THR A 212 4.05 7.36 -4.84
C THR A 212 4.87 6.84 -3.66
N LEU A 213 5.49 5.67 -3.80
CA LEU A 213 6.42 5.14 -2.80
C LEU A 213 7.59 6.10 -2.60
N VAL A 214 8.32 6.45 -3.67
CA VAL A 214 9.54 7.25 -3.57
C VAL A 214 9.25 8.64 -2.99
N VAL A 215 8.26 9.34 -3.53
CA VAL A 215 7.89 10.69 -3.09
C VAL A 215 7.29 10.65 -1.69
N GLY A 216 6.36 9.74 -1.43
CA GLY A 216 5.72 9.59 -0.12
C GLY A 216 6.72 9.26 0.98
N THR A 217 7.62 8.30 0.74
CA THR A 217 8.69 7.97 1.69
C THR A 217 9.66 9.13 1.87
N ALA A 218 10.06 9.83 0.81
CA ALA A 218 10.93 11.00 0.93
C ALA A 218 10.31 12.10 1.81
N VAL A 219 9.02 12.39 1.63
CA VAL A 219 8.28 13.33 2.49
C VAL A 219 8.24 12.80 3.93
N LEU A 220 7.89 11.54 4.15
CA LEU A 220 7.83 10.96 5.51
C LEU A 220 9.18 10.98 6.24
N LEU A 221 10.30 10.81 5.53
CA LEU A 221 11.64 10.93 6.11
C LEU A 221 11.92 12.34 6.63
N THR A 222 11.39 13.39 5.98
CA THR A 222 11.48 14.76 6.51
C THR A 222 10.65 14.95 7.79
N LEU A 223 9.63 14.11 7.99
CA LEU A 223 8.72 14.13 9.14
C LEU A 223 9.12 13.12 10.23
N ALA A 224 10.27 12.44 10.09
CA ALA A 224 10.71 11.41 11.03
C ALA A 224 10.88 11.95 12.46
N ARG A 225 11.51 13.12 12.64
CA ARG A 225 11.70 13.70 13.99
C ARG A 225 10.38 14.07 14.66
N PRO A 226 9.45 14.79 14.00
CA PRO A 226 8.11 15.00 14.55
C PRO A 226 7.34 13.71 14.88
N LEU A 227 7.49 12.66 14.07
CA LEU A 227 6.91 11.33 14.35
C LEU A 227 7.51 10.71 15.63
N ASP A 228 8.82 10.79 15.80
CA ASP A 228 9.51 10.32 17.01
C ASP A 228 9.04 11.11 18.26
N LEU A 229 8.79 12.42 18.12
CA LEU A 229 8.26 13.23 19.21
C LEU A 229 6.86 12.81 19.65
N LEU A 230 5.99 12.41 18.70
CA LEU A 230 4.66 11.88 19.05
C LEU A 230 4.75 10.60 19.90
N LEU A 231 5.76 9.76 19.68
CA LEU A 231 5.97 8.53 20.45
C LEU A 231 6.30 8.81 21.93
N VAL A 232 6.96 9.93 22.22
CA VAL A 232 7.31 10.35 23.61
C VAL A 232 6.07 10.78 24.40
N GLY A 233 5.05 11.30 23.72
CA GLY A 233 3.81 11.75 24.34
C GLY A 233 3.24 13.01 23.68
N GLU A 234 1.92 13.18 23.73
CA GLU A 234 1.26 14.36 23.15
C GLU A 234 1.59 15.64 23.91
N GLU A 235 1.67 15.58 25.24
CA GLU A 235 2.04 16.73 26.07
C GLU A 235 3.47 17.19 25.79
N GLY A 236 4.43 16.25 25.73
CA GLY A 236 5.82 16.55 25.41
C GLY A 236 6.00 17.15 24.01
N ALA A 237 5.30 16.62 23.02
CA ALA A 237 5.33 17.16 21.66
C ALA A 237 4.72 18.58 21.58
N THR A 238 3.63 18.82 22.31
CA THR A 238 2.96 20.13 22.34
C THR A 238 3.83 21.19 23.02
N VAL A 239 4.51 20.85 24.12
CA VAL A 239 5.47 21.75 24.80
C VAL A 239 6.65 22.10 23.90
N LEU A 240 7.06 21.18 23.02
CA LEU A 240 8.11 21.42 22.02
C LEU A 240 7.61 22.20 20.78
N GLY A 241 6.37 22.69 20.80
CA GLY A 241 5.80 23.55 19.75
C GLY A 241 5.14 22.81 18.59
N LEU A 242 4.96 21.49 18.67
CA LEU A 242 4.25 20.73 17.65
C LEU A 242 2.74 20.82 17.86
N ASP A 243 2.00 21.32 16.88
CA ASP A 243 0.54 21.15 16.83
C ASP A 243 0.23 19.69 16.45
N THR A 244 0.09 18.86 17.48
CA THR A 244 -0.10 17.40 17.36
C THR A 244 -1.35 17.03 16.56
N ALA A 245 -2.43 17.82 16.68
CA ALA A 245 -3.68 17.57 15.98
C ALA A 245 -3.54 17.82 14.48
N ARG A 246 -2.97 18.96 14.08
CA ARG A 246 -2.71 19.28 12.66
C ARG A 246 -1.69 18.34 12.05
N PHE A 247 -0.62 18.04 12.79
CA PHE A 247 0.41 17.12 12.34
C PHE A 247 -0.14 15.71 12.11
N ARG A 248 -0.89 15.15 13.08
CA ARG A 248 -1.54 13.83 12.92
C ARG A 248 -2.49 13.83 11.72
N ALA A 249 -3.25 14.90 11.51
CA ALA A 249 -4.13 15.03 10.34
C ALA A 249 -3.35 15.00 9.01
N ALA A 250 -2.27 15.79 8.91
CA ALA A 250 -1.47 15.88 7.69
C ALA A 250 -0.80 14.55 7.35
N VAL A 251 -0.19 13.89 8.33
CA VAL A 251 0.45 12.58 8.12
C VAL A 251 -0.60 11.51 7.82
N PHE A 252 -1.76 11.54 8.48
CA PHE A 252 -2.86 10.62 8.16
C PHE A 252 -3.33 10.77 6.71
N VAL A 253 -3.48 12.01 6.21
CA VAL A 253 -3.83 12.28 4.81
C VAL A 253 -2.74 11.76 3.86
N LEU A 254 -1.46 11.98 4.17
CA LEU A 254 -0.36 11.46 3.36
C LEU A 254 -0.34 9.93 3.32
N ALA A 255 -0.43 9.27 4.47
CA ALA A 255 -0.49 7.81 4.59
C ALA A 255 -1.72 7.25 3.84
N SER A 256 -2.86 7.94 3.94
CA SER A 256 -4.10 7.61 3.24
C SER A 256 -3.93 7.68 1.72
N LEU A 257 -3.31 8.76 1.23
CA LEU A 257 -3.02 8.98 -0.18
C LEU A 257 -2.11 7.88 -0.74
N MET A 258 -1.03 7.56 -0.01
CA MET A 258 -0.12 6.47 -0.37
C MET A 258 -0.84 5.13 -0.38
N THR A 259 -1.66 4.83 0.63
CA THR A 259 -2.41 3.56 0.72
C THR A 259 -3.37 3.41 -0.45
N GLY A 260 -4.18 4.43 -0.73
CA GLY A 260 -5.12 4.41 -1.84
C GLY A 260 -4.43 4.20 -3.18
N ALA A 261 -3.29 4.87 -3.40
CA ALA A 261 -2.55 4.77 -4.65
C ALA A 261 -1.92 3.38 -4.86
N LEU A 262 -1.47 2.72 -3.79
CA LEU A 262 -0.95 1.35 -3.89
C LEU A 262 -2.08 0.32 -4.08
N VAL A 263 -3.13 0.43 -3.26
CA VAL A 263 -4.31 -0.46 -3.31
C VAL A 263 -5.04 -0.38 -4.65
N ALA A 264 -5.06 0.78 -5.29
CA ALA A 264 -5.64 0.94 -6.63
C ALA A 264 -5.02 0.03 -7.69
N TYR A 265 -3.76 -0.38 -7.54
CA TYR A 265 -3.03 -1.23 -8.49
C TYR A 265 -2.78 -2.65 -7.98
N SER A 266 -2.88 -2.89 -6.67
CA SER A 266 -2.68 -4.21 -6.07
C SER A 266 -3.95 -4.87 -5.54
N GLY A 267 -5.06 -4.14 -5.48
CA GLY A 267 -6.21 -4.47 -4.63
C GLY A 267 -5.82 -4.49 -3.15
N ALA A 268 -6.68 -5.08 -2.33
CA ALA A 268 -6.52 -5.08 -0.88
C ALA A 268 -5.55 -6.18 -0.38
N ILE A 269 -4.30 -5.81 -0.13
CA ILE A 269 -3.27 -6.71 0.44
C ILE A 269 -3.03 -6.40 1.92
N GLY A 270 -3.69 -7.13 2.82
CA GLY A 270 -3.59 -6.93 4.27
C GLY A 270 -2.29 -7.44 4.91
N PHE A 271 -2.13 -7.16 6.21
CA PHE A 271 -1.10 -7.67 7.13
C PHE A 271 0.36 -7.26 6.86
N VAL A 272 0.72 -6.80 5.67
CA VAL A 272 2.10 -6.35 5.39
C VAL A 272 2.46 -5.13 6.25
N GLY A 273 1.56 -4.14 6.34
CA GLY A 273 1.75 -2.95 7.17
C GLY A 273 1.67 -3.21 8.67
N LEU A 274 1.21 -4.39 9.09
CA LEU A 274 1.16 -4.81 10.49
C LEU A 274 2.40 -5.61 10.91
N MET A 275 2.86 -6.54 10.06
CA MET A 275 3.87 -7.54 10.41
C MET A 275 5.31 -7.10 10.15
N VAL A 276 5.52 -6.16 9.22
CA VAL A 276 6.87 -5.73 8.82
C VAL A 276 7.48 -4.69 9.77
N PRO A 277 6.74 -3.63 10.19
CA PRO A 277 7.23 -2.67 11.19
C PRO A 277 7.39 -3.29 12.58
#